data_AF-A0A2V9ID28-F1
#
_entry.id   AF-A0A2V9ID28-F1
#
_cell.length_a   1.000
_cell.length_b   1.000
_cell.length_c   1.000
_cell.angle_alpha   90.00
_cell.angle_beta   90.00
_cell.angle_gamma   90.00
#
_symmetry.space_group_name_H-M   'P 1'
#
loop_
_entity.id
_entity.type
_entity.pdbx_description
1 polymer ?
#
loop_
_entity_poly.entity_id
_entity_poly.type
_entity_poly.pdbx_seq_one_letter_code
_entity_poly.pdbx_strand_id
1 'polypeptide(L)'
;MDMGFWVREGAQELRSHLLRERKRSLVEAKKRIVLARDGCLVCEACGASSEALPAELGEACFEVHHLKPLFQLSAEQVTRLDDVALLCANCHRMIHWTSLLMPLSQFKAVFRIGRSGITKTRRSRGLAATRR
;
A
#
# COMPACT_ATOMS: atom_id res chain seq x y z
N MET A 1 5.73 -11.75 -36.04
CA MET A 1 6.57 -12.92 -35.78
C MET A 1 6.22 -13.41 -34.39
N ASP A 2 5.49 -14.51 -34.31
CA ASP A 2 5.13 -15.13 -33.04
C ASP A 2 6.39 -15.81 -32.48
N MET A 3 7.06 -15.14 -31.55
CA MET A 3 8.20 -15.72 -30.83
C MET A 3 7.64 -16.65 -29.77
N GLY A 4 7.21 -17.83 -30.21
CA GLY A 4 6.61 -18.86 -29.37
C GLY A 4 7.58 -19.37 -28.31
N PHE A 5 7.63 -18.68 -27.18
CA PHE A 5 8.33 -19.11 -25.97
C PHE A 5 7.34 -19.86 -25.08
N TRP A 6 7.57 -21.17 -24.92
CA TRP A 6 6.74 -22.05 -24.10
C TRP A 6 7.63 -22.81 -23.12
N VAL A 7 7.24 -22.83 -21.85
CA VAL A 7 7.97 -23.52 -20.77
C VAL A 7 6.98 -24.33 -19.94
N ARG A 8 7.42 -25.47 -19.40
CA ARG A 8 6.60 -26.28 -18.48
C ARG A 8 6.72 -25.72 -17.06
N GLU A 9 5.60 -25.29 -16.51
CA GLU A 9 5.48 -24.79 -15.14
C GLU A 9 4.45 -25.63 -14.35
N GLY A 10 4.35 -25.44 -13.03
CA GLY A 10 3.31 -26.08 -12.21
C GLY A 10 3.69 -27.40 -11.52
N ALA A 11 4.97 -27.79 -11.54
CA ALA A 11 5.44 -28.92 -10.73
C ALA A 11 5.22 -28.63 -9.23
N GLN A 12 4.74 -29.62 -8.49
CA GLN A 12 4.54 -29.52 -7.05
C GLN A 12 5.87 -29.75 -6.32
N GLU A 13 6.23 -28.84 -5.42
CA GLU A 13 7.39 -28.95 -4.54
C GLU A 13 6.97 -28.63 -3.10
N LEU A 14 7.42 -29.44 -2.14
CA LEU A 14 7.17 -29.18 -0.73
C LEU A 14 8.22 -28.20 -0.20
N ARG A 15 7.79 -27.08 0.39
CA ARG A 15 8.64 -26.08 1.06
C ARG A 15 8.15 -25.83 2.48
N SER A 16 9.05 -25.84 3.46
CA SER A 16 8.76 -25.44 4.84
C SER A 16 9.11 -23.97 5.07
N HIS A 17 8.21 -23.20 5.69
CA HIS A 17 8.41 -21.78 5.98
C HIS A 17 8.02 -21.45 7.41
N LEU A 18 8.95 -20.86 8.17
CA LEU A 18 8.66 -20.21 9.44
C LEU A 18 8.19 -18.77 9.15
N LEU A 19 6.97 -18.44 9.54
CA LEU A 19 6.39 -17.12 9.35
C LEU A 19 6.30 -16.37 10.67
N ARG A 20 6.58 -15.08 10.63
CA ARG A 20 6.32 -14.17 11.74
C ARG A 20 4.85 -13.76 11.73
N GLU A 21 4.20 -13.82 12.87
CA GLU A 21 2.80 -13.41 13.02
C GLU A 21 2.62 -11.92 12.67
N ARG A 22 1.52 -11.60 11.99
CA ARG A 22 1.06 -10.23 11.75
C ARG A 22 -0.35 -10.10 12.29
N LYS A 23 -0.56 -9.30 13.33
CA LYS A 23 -1.88 -9.14 13.94
C LYS A 23 -2.81 -8.37 13.00
N ARG A 24 -3.89 -9.03 12.57
CA ARG A 24 -4.90 -8.44 11.68
C ARG A 24 -5.53 -7.19 12.29
N SER A 25 -5.71 -7.15 13.60
CA SER A 25 -6.27 -5.99 14.32
C SER A 25 -5.53 -4.68 14.04
N LEU A 26 -4.20 -4.71 13.86
CA LEU A 26 -3.40 -3.53 13.52
C LEU A 26 -3.75 -3.01 12.11
N VAL A 27 -3.95 -3.93 11.16
CA VAL A 27 -4.33 -3.60 9.77
C VAL A 27 -5.69 -2.94 9.73
N GLU A 28 -6.68 -3.55 10.38
CA GLU A 28 -8.05 -3.05 10.45
C GLU A 28 -8.10 -1.66 11.14
N ALA A 29 -7.36 -1.50 12.25
CA ALA A 29 -7.29 -0.23 12.97
C ALA A 29 -6.71 0.90 12.11
N LYS A 30 -5.60 0.63 11.39
CA LYS A 30 -5.00 1.62 10.49
C LYS A 30 -5.95 2.02 9.36
N LYS A 31 -6.58 1.05 8.70
CA LYS A 31 -7.56 1.32 7.63
C LYS A 31 -8.74 2.14 8.14
N ARG A 32 -9.30 1.79 9.30
CA ARG A 32 -10.41 2.50 9.92
C ARG A 32 -10.09 3.96 10.23
N ILE A 33 -8.89 4.24 10.74
CA ILE A 33 -8.46 5.62 11.03
C ILE A 33 -8.36 6.45 9.75
N VAL A 34 -7.79 5.87 8.69
CA VAL A 34 -7.67 6.57 7.40
C VAL A 34 -9.05 6.81 6.79
N LEU A 35 -9.94 5.81 6.80
CA LEU A 35 -11.33 5.94 6.35
C LEU A 35 -12.09 7.01 7.15
N ALA A 36 -11.95 7.04 8.48
CA ALA A 36 -12.60 8.03 9.32
C ALA A 36 -12.08 9.46 9.08
N ARG A 37 -10.78 9.60 8.76
CA ARG A 37 -10.13 10.89 8.50
C ARG A 37 -10.44 11.43 7.10
N ASP A 38 -10.34 10.59 6.09
CA ASP A 38 -10.31 11.00 4.68
C ASP A 38 -11.57 10.58 3.90
N GLY A 39 -12.43 9.74 4.48
CA GLY A 39 -13.60 9.16 3.80
C GLY A 39 -13.28 7.98 2.87
N CYS A 40 -12.00 7.77 2.57
CA CYS A 40 -11.49 6.73 1.69
C CYS A 40 -10.10 6.26 2.16
N LEU A 41 -9.58 5.17 1.58
CA LEU A 41 -8.20 4.76 1.81
C LEU A 41 -7.27 5.58 0.91
N VAL A 42 -6.26 6.21 1.51
CA VAL A 42 -5.27 7.03 0.79
C VAL A 42 -3.88 6.49 1.03
N CYS A 43 -3.13 6.28 -0.06
CA CYS A 43 -1.78 5.75 -0.01
C CYS A 43 -0.85 6.82 0.56
N GLU A 44 -0.21 6.51 1.67
CA GLU A 44 0.65 7.47 2.37
C GLU A 44 1.89 7.84 1.55
N ALA A 45 2.33 7.01 0.59
CA ALA A 45 3.45 7.28 -0.32
C ALA A 45 3.07 8.14 -1.53
N CYS A 46 2.14 7.66 -2.37
CA CYS A 46 1.85 8.27 -3.67
C CYS A 46 0.54 9.07 -3.70
N GLY A 47 -0.29 9.01 -2.66
CA GLY A 47 -1.56 9.72 -2.57
C GLY A 47 -2.69 9.15 -3.43
N ALA A 48 -2.53 7.95 -4.00
CA ALA A 48 -3.65 7.27 -4.65
C ALA A 48 -4.79 7.02 -3.64
N SER A 49 -6.04 7.25 -4.04
CA SER A 49 -7.23 7.05 -3.22
C SER A 49 -8.07 5.86 -3.69
N SER A 50 -8.84 5.28 -2.78
CA SER A 50 -9.81 4.23 -3.09
C SER A 50 -11.19 4.76 -3.50
N GLU A 51 -11.38 6.09 -3.62
CA GLU A 51 -12.69 6.72 -3.84
C GLU A 51 -13.37 6.26 -5.13
N ALA A 52 -12.57 6.01 -6.18
CA ALA A 52 -13.07 5.57 -7.46
C ALA A 52 -13.30 4.04 -7.54
N LEU A 53 -13.06 3.32 -6.45
CA LEU A 53 -13.17 1.86 -6.39
C LEU A 53 -14.39 1.44 -5.57
N PRO A 54 -15.04 0.31 -5.93
CA PRO A 54 -15.96 -0.37 -5.03
C PRO A 54 -15.28 -0.66 -3.69
N ALA A 55 -16.02 -0.61 -2.58
CA ALA A 55 -15.46 -0.68 -1.23
C ALA A 55 -14.59 -1.93 -1.00
N GLU A 56 -15.05 -3.09 -1.47
CA GLU A 56 -14.38 -4.38 -1.31
C GLU A 56 -13.07 -4.43 -2.11
N LEU A 57 -13.07 -3.87 -3.33
CA LEU A 57 -11.87 -3.78 -4.17
C LEU A 57 -10.91 -2.73 -3.63
N GLY A 58 -11.43 -1.59 -3.17
CA GLY A 58 -10.68 -0.54 -2.51
C GLY A 58 -9.95 -1.07 -1.29
N GLU A 59 -10.60 -1.90 -0.47
CA GLU A 59 -9.96 -2.50 0.68
C GLU A 59 -8.86 -3.50 0.32
N ALA A 60 -9.06 -4.29 -0.74
CA ALA A 60 -8.08 -5.26 -1.24
C ALA A 60 -6.85 -4.60 -1.88
N CYS A 61 -7.00 -3.40 -2.46
CA CYS A 61 -5.91 -2.69 -3.13
C CYS A 61 -4.94 -1.97 -2.17
N PHE A 62 -5.23 -1.94 -0.87
CA PHE A 62 -4.45 -1.21 0.13
C PHE A 62 -3.97 -2.12 1.26
N GLU A 63 -2.67 -2.04 1.52
CA GLU A 63 -1.93 -2.93 2.40
C GLU A 63 -1.15 -2.12 3.44
N VAL A 64 -1.02 -2.68 4.64
CA VAL A 64 -0.26 -2.06 5.73
C VAL A 64 1.18 -2.54 5.69
N HIS A 65 2.08 -1.57 5.55
CA HIS A 65 3.51 -1.75 5.51
C HIS A 65 4.14 -1.42 6.86
N HIS A 66 4.98 -2.30 7.41
CA HIS A 66 5.73 -2.02 8.62
C HIS A 66 6.98 -1.20 8.27
N LEU A 67 7.13 -0.05 8.91
CA LEU A 67 8.29 0.82 8.71
C LEU A 67 9.58 0.19 9.28
N LYS A 68 9.45 -0.64 10.32
CA LYS A 68 10.50 -1.50 10.82
C LYS A 68 10.25 -2.93 10.34
N PRO A 69 11.16 -3.53 9.56
CA PRO A 69 10.92 -4.87 9.02
C PRO A 69 10.82 -5.91 10.14
N LEU A 70 9.68 -6.59 10.21
CA LEU A 70 9.45 -7.60 11.25
C LEU A 70 10.48 -8.72 11.24
N PHE A 71 11.09 -9.05 10.10
CA PHE A 71 12.10 -10.11 10.00
C PHE A 71 13.40 -9.80 10.77
N GLN A 72 13.65 -8.52 11.09
CA GLN A 72 14.84 -8.08 11.84
C GLN A 72 14.67 -8.17 13.36
N LEU A 73 13.44 -8.36 13.87
CA LEU A 73 13.21 -8.39 15.31
C LEU A 73 13.80 -9.67 15.92
N SER A 74 14.43 -9.61 17.09
CA SER A 74 14.92 -10.79 17.81
C SER A 74 13.85 -11.47 18.66
N ALA A 75 12.77 -10.75 18.98
CA ALA A 75 11.63 -11.20 19.77
C ALA A 75 10.35 -10.47 19.34
N GLU A 76 9.19 -10.87 19.87
CA GLU A 76 7.94 -10.15 19.72
C GLU A 76 8.07 -8.72 20.26
N GLN A 77 7.47 -7.74 19.57
CA GLN A 77 7.47 -6.35 19.99
C GLN A 77 6.10 -5.71 19.78
N VAL A 78 5.79 -4.74 20.64
CA VAL A 78 4.60 -3.88 20.47
C VAL A 78 4.80 -3.00 19.25
N THR A 79 3.86 -3.07 18.31
CA THR A 79 3.84 -2.22 17.11
C THR A 79 2.76 -1.15 17.28
N ARG A 80 3.11 0.13 17.11
CA ARG A 80 2.16 1.24 17.15
C ARG A 80 1.62 1.53 15.75
N LEU A 81 0.50 2.24 15.67
CA LEU A 81 -0.06 2.69 14.38
C LEU A 81 0.87 3.65 13.61
N ASP A 82 1.76 4.35 14.33
CA ASP A 82 2.77 5.23 13.76
C ASP A 82 3.98 4.44 13.20
N ASP A 83 4.14 3.17 13.59
CA ASP A 83 5.19 2.27 13.07
C ASP A 83 4.79 1.59 11.75
N VAL A 84 3.59 1.90 11.25
CA VAL A 84 3.06 1.33 10.01
C VAL A 84 2.46 2.39 9.09
N ALA A 85 2.54 2.12 7.79
CA ALA A 85 2.00 2.98 6.75
C ALA A 85 0.99 2.24 5.89
N LEU A 86 -0.10 2.90 5.51
CA LEU A 86 -1.06 2.39 4.54
C LEU A 86 -0.58 2.72 3.12
N LEU A 87 -0.37 1.70 2.30
CA LEU A 87 0.13 1.83 0.92
C LEU A 87 -0.81 1.14 -0.06
N CYS A 88 -0.86 1.63 -1.30
CA CYS A 88 -1.48 0.85 -2.38
C CYS A 88 -0.58 -0.34 -2.76
N ALA A 89 -1.17 -1.38 -3.36
CA ALA A 89 -0.48 -2.61 -3.76
C ALA A 89 0.80 -2.34 -4.58
N ASN A 90 0.76 -1.35 -5.48
CA ASN A 90 1.92 -0.98 -6.29
C ASN A 90 3.06 -0.40 -5.44
N CYS A 91 2.77 0.56 -4.57
CA CYS A 91 3.78 1.16 -3.68
C CYS A 91 4.33 0.13 -2.70
N HIS A 92 3.46 -0.73 -2.16
CA HIS A 92 3.89 -1.79 -1.26
C HIS A 92 4.86 -2.75 -1.96
N ARG A 93 4.51 -3.24 -3.16
CA ARG A 93 5.38 -4.10 -3.98
C ARG A 93 6.70 -3.41 -4.35
N MET A 94 6.66 -2.13 -4.71
CA MET A 94 7.86 -1.37 -5.05
C MET A 94 8.82 -1.20 -3.86
N ILE A 95 8.30 -0.93 -2.65
CA ILE A 95 9.13 -0.83 -1.44
C ILE A 95 9.78 -2.18 -1.11
N HIS A 96 9.03 -3.28 -1.23
CA HIS A 96 9.62 -4.61 -1.03
C HIS A 96 10.66 -4.96 -2.11
N TRP A 97 10.49 -4.47 -3.34
CA TRP A 97 11.44 -4.71 -4.44
C TRP A 97 12.74 -3.91 -4.32
N THR A 98 12.68 -2.68 -3.81
CA THR A 98 13.85 -1.80 -3.64
C THR A 98 14.77 -2.20 -2.48
N SER A 99 14.60 -3.41 -1.94
CA SER A 99 15.19 -3.95 -0.71
C SER A 99 14.72 -3.20 0.55
N LEU A 100 14.40 -3.98 1.58
CA LEU A 100 13.65 -3.66 2.81
C LEU A 100 14.19 -2.52 3.70
N LEU A 101 15.14 -1.72 3.21
CA LEU A 101 15.87 -0.72 3.99
C LEU A 101 15.54 0.71 3.60
N MET A 102 14.78 0.95 2.54
CA MET A 102 14.40 2.32 2.18
C MET A 102 13.29 2.81 3.11
N PRO A 103 13.53 3.83 3.96
CA PRO A 103 12.47 4.40 4.76
C PRO A 103 11.38 4.99 3.87
N LEU A 104 10.13 4.99 4.33
CA LEU A 104 9.01 5.56 3.57
C LEU A 104 9.28 6.99 3.08
N SER A 105 9.99 7.80 3.88
CA SER A 105 10.41 9.15 3.50
C SER A 105 11.32 9.19 2.27
N GLN A 106 12.28 8.26 2.18
CA GLN A 106 13.17 8.12 1.03
C GLN A 106 12.42 7.54 -0.17
N PHE A 107 11.52 6.59 0.03
CA PHE A 107 10.67 6.05 -1.04
C PHE A 107 9.80 7.15 -1.67
N LYS A 108 9.22 8.03 -0.85
CA LYS A 108 8.49 9.22 -1.34
C LYS A 108 9.37 10.11 -2.22
N ALA A 109 10.64 10.28 -1.89
CA ALA A 109 11.55 11.10 -2.68
C ALA A 109 11.84 10.49 -4.05
N VAL A 110 12.13 9.18 -4.10
CA VAL A 110 12.36 8.44 -5.35
C VAL A 110 11.11 8.46 -6.23
N PHE A 111 9.93 8.24 -5.64
CA PHE A 111 8.67 8.24 -6.38
C PHE A 111 8.32 9.62 -6.98
N ARG A 112 8.79 10.72 -6.37
CA ARG A 112 8.59 12.08 -6.91
C ARG A 112 9.45 12.38 -8.14
N ILE A 113 10.63 11.77 -8.26
CA ILE A 113 11.54 11.97 -9.40
C ILE A 113 10.91 11.42 -10.70
N GLY A 114 10.10 10.36 -10.63
CA GLY A 114 9.37 9.81 -11.78
C GLY A 114 8.04 10.51 -12.13
N ARG A 115 7.61 11.52 -11.36
CA ARG A 115 6.27 12.13 -11.46
C ARG A 115 6.22 13.56 -11.99
N SER A 116 7.34 14.12 -12.46
CA SER A 116 7.40 15.49 -13.02
C SER A 116 6.45 15.75 -14.19
N GLY A 117 5.72 14.75 -14.71
CA GLY A 117 4.69 14.89 -15.74
C GLY A 117 3.22 14.69 -15.32
N ILE A 118 2.90 14.34 -14.07
CA ILE A 118 1.49 14.17 -13.65
C ILE A 118 1.06 15.41 -12.86
N THR A 119 0.50 16.38 -13.59
CA THR A 119 -0.06 17.60 -13.01
C THR A 119 -1.15 17.25 -12.01
N LYS A 120 -0.99 17.75 -10.77
CA LYS A 120 -2.06 17.81 -9.78
C LYS A 120 -3.15 18.76 -10.32
N THR A 121 -4.20 18.24 -10.93
CA THR A 121 -5.46 19.00 -11.04
C THR A 121 -6.17 18.93 -9.69
N ARG A 122 -5.75 19.82 -8.80
CA ARG A 122 -6.55 20.25 -7.67
C ARG A 122 -7.50 21.34 -8.19
N ARG A 123 -8.80 21.05 -8.28
CA ARG A 123 -9.92 22.02 -8.24
C ARG A 123 -11.04 21.34 -7.47
N SER A 124 -11.24 21.58 -6.17
CA SER A 124 -11.85 22.75 -5.52
C SER A 124 -13.29 23.06 -5.94
N ARG A 125 -14.20 22.89 -4.97
CA ARG A 125 -15.42 23.68 -4.68
C ARG A 125 -16.58 23.66 -5.68
N GLY A 126 -17.70 23.10 -5.19
CA GLY A 126 -18.94 23.85 -5.01
C GLY A 126 -19.99 23.73 -6.12
N LEU A 127 -21.05 22.95 -5.86
CA LEU A 127 -22.39 23.34 -6.29
C LEU A 127 -23.33 23.28 -5.07
N ALA A 128 -23.60 24.47 -4.54
CA ALA A 128 -24.86 24.75 -3.89
C ALA A 128 -25.91 25.06 -4.97
N ALA A 129 -27.17 24.81 -4.62
CA ALA A 129 -28.43 25.21 -5.26
C ALA A 129 -28.93 24.39 -6.46
N THR A 130 -30.05 23.70 -6.25
CA THR A 130 -31.34 24.16 -6.79
C THR A 130 -32.50 23.68 -5.90
N ARG A 131 -33.34 24.65 -5.54
CA ARG A 131 -34.67 24.48 -4.96
C ARG A 131 -35.56 23.74 -5.95
N ARG A 132 -36.38 22.81 -5.46
CA ARG A 132 -37.80 22.66 -5.82
C ARG A 132 -38.54 22.21 -4.58
#